data_AF-A0A7W7WN33-F1
#
_entry.id   AF-A0A7W7WN33-F1
#
_cell.length_a   1.000
_cell.length_b   1.000
_cell.length_c   1.000
_cell.angle_alpha   90.00
_cell.angle_beta   90.00
_cell.angle_gamma   90.00
#
_symmetry.space_group_name_H-M   'P 1'
#
loop_
_entity.id
_entity.type
_entity.pdbx_description
1 polymer ?
#
loop_
_entity_poly.entity_id
_entity_poly.type
_entity_poly.pdbx_seq_one_letter_code
_entity_poly.pdbx_strand_id
1 'polypeptide(L)'
;MPRQAARRLPGPQLVRLPAPYPRTDASGHWSGQRMTGNIPIGQLMPDPAGPLDEADLINRYGRTTHPHLRINFVSSLDGAVTIDGYSAGLSSEPDKRVFGILRMVCDALLVGAGTLRIEGYRALRLDPRRRAWRQAHGLPEYPTLVVVSGSLDLTPTLAAFADAPVRPLVLTSASATAPPGLSDVADLVRCGTDRVDLTTGLAELHRRGLRQVLCEGGPLLFGTLTAADLVDEVCLTVAPILAGPGAGRITAGPAGPPRGLSLRHALATPDGTLLLRYARP
;
A
#
# COMPACT_ATOMS: atom_id res chain seq x y z
N MET A 1 9.84 -30.98 -50.96
CA MET A 1 9.01 -30.94 -49.73
C MET A 1 9.67 -29.99 -48.74
N PRO A 2 8.96 -28.97 -48.23
CA PRO A 2 9.55 -27.70 -47.78
C PRO A 2 10.03 -27.71 -46.32
N ARG A 3 11.09 -26.92 -46.07
CA ARG A 3 11.71 -26.67 -44.76
C ARG A 3 10.77 -25.84 -43.87
N GLN A 4 10.51 -26.30 -42.64
CA GLN A 4 9.82 -25.53 -41.60
C GLN A 4 10.70 -24.36 -41.12
N ALA A 5 10.20 -23.14 -41.25
CA ALA A 5 10.83 -21.93 -40.73
C ALA A 5 10.59 -21.81 -39.23
N ALA A 6 11.66 -21.65 -38.45
CA ALA A 6 11.59 -21.36 -37.02
C ALA A 6 10.97 -19.97 -36.79
N ARG A 7 9.80 -19.93 -36.13
CA ARG A 7 9.16 -18.69 -35.66
C ARG A 7 10.00 -18.11 -34.52
N ARG A 8 10.74 -17.02 -34.78
CA ARG A 8 11.39 -16.21 -33.74
C ARG A 8 10.32 -15.55 -32.88
N LEU A 9 10.38 -15.75 -31.56
CA LEU A 9 9.62 -14.97 -30.59
C LEU A 9 10.08 -13.50 -30.67
N PRO A 10 9.17 -12.50 -30.60
CA PRO A 10 9.58 -11.11 -30.52
C PRO A 10 10.36 -10.91 -29.21
N GLY A 11 11.56 -10.31 -29.31
CA GLY A 11 12.35 -9.90 -28.16
C GLY A 11 11.59 -8.88 -27.30
N PRO A 12 12.03 -8.65 -26.05
CA PRO A 12 11.34 -7.77 -25.12
C PRO A 12 11.18 -6.38 -25.75
N GLN A 13 9.93 -5.95 -25.94
CA GLN A 13 9.62 -4.58 -26.33
C GLN A 13 9.97 -3.67 -25.15
N LEU A 14 11.09 -2.96 -25.28
CA LEU A 14 11.43 -1.82 -24.44
C LEU A 14 10.39 -0.72 -24.67
N VAL A 15 9.35 -0.68 -23.83
CA VAL A 15 8.44 0.46 -23.77
C VAL A 15 9.21 1.63 -23.16
N ARG A 16 9.61 2.60 -24.00
CA ARG A 16 10.15 3.88 -23.54
C ARG A 16 9.01 4.72 -22.96
N LEU A 17 9.01 4.88 -21.65
CA LEU A 17 8.30 6.00 -21.03
C LEU A 17 9.04 7.32 -21.32
N PRO A 18 8.34 8.46 -21.46
CA PRO A 18 8.97 9.78 -21.36
C PRO A 18 9.60 9.91 -19.96
N ALA A 19 10.89 10.20 -19.91
CA ALA A 19 11.61 10.35 -18.65
C ALA A 19 11.27 11.71 -18.00
N PRO A 20 11.02 11.78 -16.69
CA PRO A 20 10.80 13.05 -16.00
C PRO A 20 12.07 13.93 -15.91
N TYR A 21 13.24 13.39 -16.26
CA TYR A 21 14.52 14.11 -16.40
C TYR A 21 15.33 13.53 -17.57
N PRO A 22 16.17 14.34 -18.25
CA PRO A 22 16.94 13.89 -19.41
C PRO A 22 17.86 12.72 -19.05
N ARG A 23 17.92 11.72 -19.95
CA ARG A 23 18.80 10.56 -19.80
C ARG A 23 20.26 11.01 -19.92
N THR A 24 21.14 10.43 -19.10
CA THR A 24 22.57 10.36 -19.39
C THR A 24 22.78 9.50 -20.64
N ASP A 25 23.57 10.00 -21.60
CA ASP A 25 24.05 9.15 -22.69
C ASP A 25 25.17 8.22 -22.20
N ALA A 26 25.57 7.26 -23.05
CA ALA A 26 26.60 6.27 -22.74
C ALA A 26 28.01 6.88 -22.54
N SER A 27 28.18 8.20 -22.73
CA SER A 27 29.40 8.96 -22.45
C SER A 27 29.33 9.76 -21.15
N GLY A 28 28.24 9.67 -20.37
CA GLY A 28 28.06 10.44 -19.14
C GLY A 28 27.80 11.93 -19.38
N HIS A 29 27.50 12.34 -20.62
CA HIS A 29 27.19 13.72 -20.96
C HIS A 29 25.68 13.99 -20.89
N TRP A 30 25.33 15.09 -20.23
CA TRP A 30 23.97 15.59 -20.14
C TRP A 30 23.57 16.28 -21.44
N SER A 31 22.97 15.56 -22.38
CA SER A 31 22.31 16.16 -23.55
C SER A 31 20.83 16.40 -23.25
N GLY A 32 20.57 17.31 -22.31
CA GLY A 32 19.23 17.80 -21.99
C GLY A 32 19.19 19.31 -22.14
N GLN A 33 18.27 19.81 -22.95
CA GLN A 33 17.85 21.20 -22.98
C GLN A 33 17.71 21.67 -21.53
N ARG A 34 18.61 22.57 -21.07
CA ARG A 34 18.57 23.12 -19.71
C ARG A 34 17.14 23.61 -19.51
N MET A 35 16.41 23.03 -18.55
CA MET A 35 15.23 23.71 -18.00
C MET A 35 15.79 24.95 -17.30
N THR A 36 15.93 26.04 -18.06
CA THR A 36 16.44 27.34 -17.60
C THR A 36 15.34 28.17 -16.94
N GLY A 37 14.18 27.58 -16.66
CA GLY A 37 13.17 28.18 -15.79
C GLY A 37 13.56 27.99 -14.34
N ASN A 38 13.54 29.06 -13.55
CA ASN A 38 13.72 28.99 -12.10
C ASN A 38 12.51 28.24 -11.51
N ILE A 39 12.61 26.91 -11.34
CA ILE A 39 11.57 26.13 -10.66
C ILE A 39 11.60 26.57 -9.19
N PRO A 40 10.52 27.15 -8.66
CA PRO A 40 10.51 27.63 -7.28
C PRO A 40 10.65 26.44 -6.31
N ILE A 41 11.58 26.54 -5.37
CA ILE A 41 11.69 25.64 -4.22
C ILE A 41 11.01 26.34 -3.05
N GLY A 42 9.94 25.74 -2.52
CA GLY A 42 9.23 26.25 -1.36
C GLY A 42 9.83 25.75 -0.05
N GLN A 43 9.89 26.62 0.96
CA GLN A 43 10.26 26.25 2.33
C GLN A 43 9.01 25.78 3.09
N LEU A 44 9.10 24.63 3.77
CA LEU A 44 8.02 24.08 4.62
C LEU A 44 8.29 24.21 6.13
N MET A 45 9.53 24.49 6.53
CA MET A 45 9.99 24.56 7.92
C MET A 45 11.09 25.63 8.05
N PRO A 46 11.20 26.40 9.16
CA PRO A 46 10.56 26.21 10.46
C PRO A 46 9.11 26.72 10.55
N ASP A 47 8.52 27.17 9.44
CA ASP A 47 7.16 27.69 9.40
C ASP A 47 6.15 26.67 8.85
N PRO A 48 5.34 26.03 9.71
CA PRO A 48 4.10 25.42 9.28
C PRO A 48 2.94 25.97 10.13
N ALA A 49 1.73 26.04 9.58
CA ALA A 49 0.53 26.35 10.36
C ALA A 49 0.47 25.61 11.73
N GLY A 50 -0.19 26.20 12.73
CA GLY A 50 -0.33 25.65 14.08
C GLY A 50 -0.83 24.20 14.14
N PRO A 51 -0.86 23.57 15.33
CA PRO A 51 -1.13 22.15 15.47
C PRO A 51 -2.48 21.76 14.84
N LEU A 52 -2.47 20.68 14.06
CA LEU A 52 -3.69 20.12 13.47
C LEU A 52 -4.43 19.28 14.50
N ASP A 53 -5.73 19.49 14.60
CA ASP A 53 -6.57 18.66 15.43
C ASP A 53 -6.96 17.34 14.72
N GLU A 54 -7.83 16.54 15.33
CA GLU A 54 -8.25 15.28 14.72
C GLU A 54 -9.15 15.46 13.50
N ALA A 55 -10.02 16.48 13.52
CA ALA A 55 -10.92 16.76 12.42
C ALA A 55 -10.13 17.22 11.19
N ASP A 56 -9.10 18.04 11.39
CA ASP A 56 -8.15 18.44 10.34
C ASP A 56 -7.48 17.22 9.70
N LEU A 57 -6.98 16.29 10.52
CA LEU A 57 -6.35 15.06 10.02
C LEU A 57 -7.37 14.18 9.28
N ILE A 58 -8.57 14.00 9.81
CA ILE A 58 -9.63 13.22 9.15
C ILE A 58 -9.97 13.83 7.79
N ASN A 59 -10.10 15.15 7.69
CA ASN A 59 -10.37 15.84 6.43
C ASN A 59 -9.23 15.63 5.42
N ARG A 60 -7.97 15.70 5.88
CA ARG A 60 -6.78 15.50 5.04
C ARG A 60 -6.58 14.07 4.56
N TYR A 61 -7.08 13.08 5.29
CA TYR A 61 -6.99 11.66 4.94
C TYR A 61 -8.33 11.05 4.53
N GLY A 62 -9.35 11.89 4.32
CA GLY A 62 -10.73 11.46 4.14
C GLY A 62 -10.96 10.51 2.97
N ARG A 63 -12.20 10.02 2.91
CA ARG A 63 -12.69 9.13 1.86
C ARG A 63 -12.81 9.89 0.54
N THR A 64 -12.68 9.16 -0.55
CA THR A 64 -12.96 9.65 -1.91
C THR A 64 -14.35 9.18 -2.38
N THR A 65 -14.86 9.76 -3.47
CA THR A 65 -16.14 9.40 -4.10
C THR A 65 -16.04 8.23 -5.09
N HIS A 66 -14.81 7.91 -5.52
CA HIS A 66 -14.49 6.86 -6.47
C HIS A 66 -13.79 5.69 -5.77
N PRO A 67 -13.71 4.49 -6.38
CA PRO A 67 -12.90 3.43 -5.80
C PRO A 67 -11.44 3.90 -5.70
N HIS A 68 -10.78 3.57 -4.60
CA HIS A 68 -9.48 4.15 -4.28
C HIS A 68 -8.64 3.18 -3.45
N LEU A 69 -7.44 2.84 -3.93
CA LEU A 69 -6.44 2.06 -3.22
C LEU A 69 -5.34 2.96 -2.66
N ARG A 70 -5.34 3.08 -1.34
CA ARG A 70 -4.32 3.79 -0.57
C ARG A 70 -3.32 2.81 0.02
N ILE A 71 -2.04 3.06 -0.17
CA ILE A 71 -0.94 2.40 0.53
C ILE A 71 -0.61 3.19 1.79
N ASN A 72 -0.36 2.52 2.90
CA ASN A 72 0.24 3.12 4.08
C ASN A 72 1.53 2.39 4.44
N PHE A 73 2.62 3.14 4.59
CA PHE A 73 3.94 2.60 4.90
C PHE A 73 4.73 3.56 5.78
N VAL A 74 5.67 2.99 6.53
CA VAL A 74 6.70 3.75 7.24
C VAL A 74 8.08 3.34 6.71
N SER A 75 9.00 4.29 6.61
CA SER A 75 10.42 4.03 6.35
C SER A 75 11.32 4.91 7.20
N SER A 76 12.57 4.48 7.38
CA SER A 76 13.66 5.36 7.82
C SER A 76 14.03 6.39 6.75
N LEU A 77 14.92 7.34 7.06
CA LEU A 77 15.46 8.32 6.11
C LEU A 77 16.23 7.67 4.94
N ASP A 78 16.92 6.56 5.22
CA ASP A 78 17.63 5.74 4.25
C ASP A 78 16.76 4.66 3.59
N GLY A 79 15.45 4.65 3.88
CA GLY A 79 14.45 3.85 3.16
C GLY A 79 14.22 2.43 3.67
N ALA A 80 14.77 2.09 4.85
CA ALA A 80 14.53 0.81 5.52
C ALA A 80 13.08 0.68 5.98
N VAL A 81 12.55 -0.54 5.88
CA VAL A 81 11.17 -0.89 6.28
C VAL A 81 11.04 -1.60 7.62
N THR A 82 12.18 -2.02 8.18
CA THR A 82 12.24 -2.77 9.43
C THR A 82 13.50 -2.39 10.19
N ILE A 83 13.40 -2.37 11.51
CA ILE A 83 14.53 -2.40 12.44
C ILE A 83 14.38 -3.71 13.24
N ASP A 84 15.45 -4.50 13.34
CA ASP A 84 15.44 -5.82 13.98
C ASP A 84 14.33 -6.76 13.49
N GLY A 85 13.96 -6.62 12.20
CA GLY A 85 12.95 -7.45 11.54
C GLY A 85 11.50 -6.98 11.67
N TYR A 86 11.24 -5.89 12.42
CA TYR A 86 9.89 -5.35 12.65
C TYR A 86 9.77 -3.90 12.20
N SER A 87 8.59 -3.50 11.74
CA SER A 87 8.31 -2.09 11.43
C SER A 87 8.08 -1.23 12.67
N ALA A 88 7.80 -1.84 13.82
CA ALA A 88 7.46 -1.14 15.06
C ALA A 88 8.56 -0.16 15.53
N GLY A 89 9.84 -0.48 15.28
CA GLY A 89 10.97 0.39 15.61
C GLY A 89 11.04 1.69 14.79
N LEU A 90 10.24 1.81 13.72
CA LEU A 90 10.16 3.00 12.87
C LEU A 90 8.92 3.86 13.16
N SER A 91 7.93 3.34 13.89
CA SER A 91 6.65 4.01 14.10
C SER A 91 6.64 4.88 15.35
N SER A 92 6.05 6.07 15.26
CA SER A 92 5.86 7.01 16.38
C SER A 92 4.38 7.15 16.76
N GLU A 93 4.06 7.81 17.88
CA GLU A 93 2.66 8.03 18.27
C GLU A 93 1.85 8.86 17.23
N PRO A 94 2.41 9.92 16.62
CA PRO A 94 1.75 10.60 15.50
C PRO A 94 1.46 9.69 14.30
N ASP A 95 2.40 8.80 13.96
CA ASP A 95 2.22 7.81 12.89
C ASP A 95 1.06 6.86 13.24
N LYS A 96 1.03 6.31 14.45
CA LYS A 96 -0.08 5.45 14.93
C LYS A 96 -1.43 6.17 14.94
N ARG A 97 -1.43 7.48 15.20
CA ARG A 97 -2.65 8.30 15.13
C ARG A 97 -3.20 8.35 13.70
N VAL A 98 -2.35 8.67 12.72
CA VAL A 98 -2.71 8.66 11.29
C VAL A 98 -3.10 7.26 10.85
N PHE A 99 -2.32 6.24 11.18
CA PHE A 99 -2.58 4.83 10.91
C PHE A 99 -4.00 4.41 11.33
N GLY A 100 -4.42 4.78 12.55
CA GLY A 100 -5.78 4.50 13.00
C GLY A 100 -6.88 5.32 12.30
N ILE A 101 -6.60 6.56 11.87
CA ILE A 101 -7.50 7.33 11.00
C ILE A 101 -7.66 6.63 9.66
N LEU A 102 -6.57 6.16 9.06
CA LEU A 102 -6.60 5.45 7.77
C LEU A 102 -7.48 4.19 7.85
N ARG A 103 -7.33 3.39 8.91
CA ARG A 103 -8.20 2.23 9.17
C ARG A 103 -9.65 2.62 9.46
N MET A 104 -9.88 3.75 10.12
CA MET A 104 -11.23 4.26 10.37
C MET A 104 -11.95 4.63 9.07
N VAL A 105 -11.26 5.21 8.10
CA VAL A 105 -11.88 5.72 6.88
C VAL A 105 -11.95 4.71 5.73
N CYS A 106 -11.29 3.55 5.80
CA CYS A 106 -11.37 2.53 4.75
C CYS A 106 -12.61 1.64 4.85
N ASP A 107 -13.00 0.99 3.76
CA ASP A 107 -13.98 -0.10 3.74
C ASP A 107 -13.30 -1.45 3.97
N ALA A 108 -12.10 -1.61 3.40
CA ALA A 108 -11.32 -2.83 3.48
C ALA A 108 -9.86 -2.54 3.86
N LEU A 109 -9.32 -3.36 4.76
CA LEU A 109 -7.90 -3.41 5.07
C LEU A 109 -7.27 -4.60 4.36
N LEU A 110 -6.44 -4.32 3.35
CA LEU A 110 -5.73 -5.29 2.55
C LEU A 110 -4.34 -5.57 3.15
N VAL A 111 -4.04 -6.83 3.44
CA VAL A 111 -2.73 -7.28 3.94
C VAL A 111 -2.28 -8.55 3.22
N GLY A 112 -0.97 -8.79 3.15
CA GLY A 112 -0.45 -10.07 2.69
C GLY A 112 -0.40 -11.10 3.81
N ALA A 113 -0.59 -12.39 3.50
CA ALA A 113 -0.50 -13.48 4.49
C ALA A 113 0.84 -13.51 5.24
N GLY A 114 1.95 -13.19 4.57
CA GLY A 114 3.27 -13.09 5.20
C GLY A 114 3.30 -12.01 6.29
N THR A 115 2.81 -10.81 5.97
CA THR A 115 2.71 -9.70 6.93
C THR A 115 1.77 -10.04 8.09
N LEU A 116 0.63 -10.65 7.80
CA LEU A 116 -0.33 -11.08 8.83
C LEU A 116 0.33 -12.00 9.87
N ARG A 117 1.19 -12.93 9.43
CA ARG A 117 1.92 -13.86 10.31
C ARG A 117 3.07 -13.19 11.06
N ILE A 118 3.91 -12.43 10.35
CA ILE A 118 5.13 -11.83 10.92
C ILE A 118 4.78 -10.74 11.94
N GLU A 119 3.83 -9.88 11.61
CA GLU A 119 3.44 -8.73 12.45
C GLU A 119 2.39 -9.11 13.51
N GLY A 120 2.00 -10.39 13.61
CA GLY A 120 1.08 -10.88 14.64
C GLY A 120 -0.29 -10.19 14.63
N TYR A 121 -0.87 -9.97 13.45
CA TYR A 121 -2.14 -9.26 13.32
C TYR A 121 -3.24 -9.95 14.15
N ARG A 122 -3.95 -9.14 14.94
CA ARG A 122 -5.16 -9.56 15.66
C ARG A 122 -6.40 -9.16 14.87
N ALA A 123 -7.58 -9.55 15.39
CA ALA A 123 -8.86 -9.10 14.87
C ALA A 123 -8.88 -7.59 14.63
N LEU A 124 -9.28 -7.19 13.42
CA LEU A 124 -9.34 -5.79 13.02
C LEU A 124 -10.47 -5.09 13.79
N ARG A 125 -10.08 -4.39 14.86
CA ARG A 125 -10.97 -3.64 15.73
C ARG A 125 -10.60 -2.17 15.74
N LEU A 126 -11.62 -1.34 15.90
CA LEU A 126 -11.49 0.09 16.07
C LEU A 126 -11.92 0.45 17.50
N ASP A 127 -11.34 1.52 18.07
CA ASP A 127 -11.79 2.05 19.35
C ASP A 127 -13.21 2.65 19.24
N PRO A 128 -13.93 2.83 20.36
CA PRO A 128 -15.31 3.32 20.36
C PRO A 128 -15.52 4.63 19.60
N ARG A 129 -14.57 5.56 19.63
CA ARG A 129 -14.69 6.86 18.98
C ARG A 129 -14.65 6.71 17.46
N ARG A 130 -13.74 5.90 16.93
CA ARG A 130 -13.64 5.61 15.49
C ARG A 130 -14.88 4.85 14.97
N ARG A 131 -15.43 3.95 15.78
CA ARG A 131 -16.68 3.22 15.47
C ARG A 131 -17.87 4.17 15.38
N ALA A 132 -18.01 5.07 16.35
CA ALA A 132 -19.06 6.09 16.35
C ALA A 132 -18.94 7.03 15.13
N TRP A 133 -17.72 7.43 14.77
CA TRP A 133 -17.49 8.22 13.55
C TRP A 133 -17.98 7.47 12.31
N ARG A 134 -17.62 6.18 12.16
CA ARG A 134 -18.07 5.37 11.00
C ARG A 134 -19.59 5.28 10.91
N GLN A 135 -20.27 5.01 12.02
CA GLN A 135 -21.74 4.93 12.06
C GLN A 135 -22.39 6.27 11.71
N ALA A 136 -21.87 7.38 12.23
CA ALA A 136 -22.35 8.73 11.89
C ALA A 136 -22.19 9.07 10.40
N HIS A 137 -21.27 8.40 9.69
CA HIS A 137 -21.05 8.54 8.25
C HIS A 137 -21.70 7.42 7.42
N GLY A 138 -22.62 6.64 8.00
CA GLY A 138 -23.35 5.58 7.30
C GLY A 138 -22.50 4.35 6.94
N LEU A 139 -21.37 4.15 7.63
CA LEU A 139 -20.47 3.02 7.40
C LEU A 139 -20.70 1.92 8.45
N PRO A 140 -20.43 0.64 8.11
CA PRO A 140 -20.37 -0.44 9.09
C PRO A 140 -19.36 -0.15 10.20
N GLU A 141 -19.61 -0.63 11.42
CA GLU A 141 -18.81 -0.34 12.61
C GLU A 141 -17.31 -0.68 12.44
N TYR A 142 -17.00 -1.72 11.67
CA TYR A 142 -15.64 -2.16 11.38
C TYR A 142 -15.41 -2.27 9.87
N PRO A 143 -14.18 -2.00 9.38
CA PRO A 143 -13.76 -2.36 8.03
C PRO A 143 -13.60 -3.88 7.90
N THR A 144 -13.68 -4.38 6.66
CA THR A 144 -13.43 -5.79 6.34
C THR A 144 -11.93 -6.06 6.25
N LEU A 145 -11.43 -7.07 6.97
CA LEU A 145 -10.08 -7.58 6.75
C LEU A 145 -10.02 -8.38 5.44
N VAL A 146 -9.07 -8.05 4.56
CA VAL A 146 -8.83 -8.76 3.30
C VAL A 146 -7.38 -9.25 3.28
N VAL A 147 -7.21 -10.57 3.19
CA VAL A 147 -5.90 -11.22 3.19
C VAL A 147 -5.56 -11.71 1.80
N VAL A 148 -4.42 -11.31 1.25
CA VAL A 148 -3.89 -11.84 -0.01
C VAL A 148 -3.01 -13.05 0.30
N SER A 149 -3.37 -14.22 -0.22
CA SER A 149 -2.61 -15.45 -0.03
C SER A 149 -2.68 -16.38 -1.24
N GLY A 150 -1.53 -16.61 -1.89
CA GLY A 150 -1.42 -17.59 -2.97
C GLY A 150 -1.38 -19.04 -2.48
N SER A 151 -0.66 -19.30 -1.39
CA SER A 151 -0.49 -20.67 -0.85
C SER A 151 -1.61 -21.09 0.10
N LEU A 152 -2.44 -20.15 0.58
CA LEU A 152 -3.42 -20.37 1.66
C LEU A 152 -2.81 -20.97 2.93
N ASP A 153 -1.53 -20.73 3.17
CA ASP A 153 -0.83 -21.06 4.42
C ASP A 153 -1.30 -20.13 5.56
N LEU A 154 -2.55 -20.35 5.98
CA LEU A 154 -3.30 -19.54 6.93
C LEU A 154 -3.96 -20.48 7.93
N THR A 155 -3.60 -20.33 9.20
CA THR A 155 -4.20 -21.13 10.27
C THR A 155 -5.55 -20.53 10.67
N PRO A 156 -6.67 -21.29 10.59
CA PRO A 156 -8.00 -20.76 10.90
C PRO A 156 -8.15 -20.24 12.34
N THR A 157 -7.34 -20.75 13.28
CA THR A 157 -7.34 -20.35 14.68
C THR A 157 -6.54 -19.07 14.96
N LEU A 158 -5.93 -18.43 13.95
CA LEU A 158 -5.32 -17.12 14.14
C LEU A 158 -6.39 -16.12 14.59
N ALA A 159 -6.06 -15.29 15.59
CA ALA A 159 -6.98 -14.30 16.15
C ALA A 159 -7.53 -13.31 15.09
N ALA A 160 -6.78 -13.07 14.00
CA ALA A 160 -7.23 -12.30 12.86
C ALA A 160 -8.48 -12.88 12.17
N PHE A 161 -8.70 -14.20 12.26
CA PHE A 161 -9.86 -14.91 11.73
C PHE A 161 -10.86 -15.28 12.83
N ALA A 162 -10.40 -15.95 13.90
CA ALA A 162 -11.26 -16.53 14.92
C ALA A 162 -12.08 -15.49 15.71
N ASP A 163 -11.49 -14.32 15.98
CA ASP A 163 -12.11 -13.27 16.81
C ASP A 163 -12.57 -12.05 15.98
N ALA A 164 -12.63 -12.19 14.66
CA ALA A 164 -12.89 -11.11 13.74
C ALA A 164 -14.34 -10.58 13.90
N PRO A 165 -14.54 -9.27 14.14
CA PRO A 165 -15.89 -8.71 14.26
C PRO A 165 -16.66 -8.69 12.94
N VAL A 166 -15.94 -8.75 11.82
CA VAL A 166 -16.47 -8.88 10.46
C VAL A 166 -15.74 -10.05 9.83
N ARG A 167 -16.49 -10.96 9.21
CA ARG A 167 -15.95 -12.14 8.53
C ARG A 167 -14.89 -11.71 7.50
N PRO A 168 -13.63 -12.16 7.60
CA PRO A 168 -12.58 -11.77 6.68
C PRO A 168 -12.77 -12.35 5.27
N LEU A 169 -12.18 -11.68 4.29
CA LEU A 169 -12.03 -12.18 2.92
C LEU A 169 -10.59 -12.66 2.70
N VAL A 170 -10.41 -13.74 1.94
CA VAL A 170 -9.09 -14.18 1.47
C VAL A 170 -9.07 -14.17 -0.05
N LEU A 171 -8.26 -13.28 -0.63
CA LEU A 171 -7.99 -13.28 -2.07
C LEU A 171 -6.91 -14.32 -2.38
N THR A 172 -7.24 -15.27 -3.25
CA THR A 172 -6.38 -16.41 -3.58
C THR A 172 -6.54 -16.83 -5.04
N SER A 173 -5.71 -17.75 -5.54
CA SER A 173 -5.81 -18.25 -6.92
C SER A 173 -6.82 -19.40 -7.03
N ALA A 174 -7.32 -19.68 -8.23
CA ALA A 174 -8.23 -20.81 -8.47
C ALA A 174 -7.57 -22.18 -8.21
N SER A 175 -6.26 -22.30 -8.44
CA SER A 175 -5.51 -23.54 -8.21
C SER A 175 -5.18 -23.82 -6.75
N ALA A 176 -5.37 -22.86 -5.84
CA ALA A 176 -4.99 -23.02 -4.43
C ALA A 176 -6.01 -23.88 -3.67
N THR A 177 -5.55 -24.91 -2.96
CA THR A 177 -6.39 -25.74 -2.10
C THR A 177 -6.46 -25.13 -0.71
N ALA A 178 -7.68 -24.90 -0.20
CA ALA A 178 -7.85 -24.34 1.13
C ALA A 178 -7.56 -25.39 2.22
N PRO A 179 -6.84 -25.04 3.30
CA PRO A 179 -6.71 -25.95 4.44
C PRO A 179 -8.08 -26.15 5.12
N PRO A 180 -8.29 -27.30 5.79
CA PRO A 180 -9.51 -27.55 6.55
C PRO A 180 -9.81 -26.42 7.55
N GLY A 181 -11.08 -26.05 7.67
CA GLY A 181 -11.55 -25.02 8.60
C GLY A 181 -11.38 -23.57 8.14
N LEU A 182 -10.57 -23.28 7.11
CA LEU A 182 -10.36 -21.89 6.67
C LEU A 182 -11.66 -21.27 6.12
N SER A 183 -12.44 -22.05 5.38
CA SER A 183 -13.73 -21.61 4.84
C SER A 183 -14.80 -21.44 5.92
N ASP A 184 -14.57 -21.91 7.15
CA ASP A 184 -15.50 -21.71 8.26
C ASP A 184 -15.33 -20.33 8.90
N VAL A 185 -14.14 -19.73 8.76
CA VAL A 185 -13.78 -18.45 9.39
C VAL A 185 -13.57 -17.31 8.40
N ALA A 186 -13.43 -17.59 7.10
CA ALA A 186 -13.23 -16.58 6.07
C ALA A 186 -13.90 -16.96 4.74
N ASP A 187 -14.27 -15.95 3.95
CA ASP A 187 -14.75 -16.18 2.58
C ASP A 187 -13.58 -16.16 1.60
N LEU A 188 -13.45 -17.24 0.82
CA LEU A 188 -12.41 -17.36 -0.19
C LEU A 188 -12.87 -16.76 -1.52
N VAL A 189 -12.07 -15.85 -2.05
CA VAL A 189 -12.32 -15.20 -3.32
C VAL A 189 -11.22 -15.62 -4.30
N ARG A 190 -11.62 -16.32 -5.36
CA ARG A 190 -10.70 -16.84 -6.38
C ARG A 190 -10.45 -15.76 -7.45
N CYS A 191 -9.23 -15.25 -7.49
CA CYS A 191 -8.78 -14.19 -8.38
C CYS A 191 -7.53 -14.67 -9.14
N GLY A 192 -7.67 -14.95 -10.44
CA GLY A 192 -6.60 -15.53 -11.25
C GLY A 192 -6.48 -17.05 -11.11
N THR A 193 -5.64 -17.67 -11.94
CA THR A 193 -5.56 -19.14 -12.06
C THR A 193 -4.48 -19.72 -11.15
N ASP A 194 -3.20 -19.44 -11.44
CA ASP A 194 -2.04 -20.00 -10.71
C ASP A 194 -1.48 -19.05 -9.65
N ARG A 195 -1.76 -17.76 -9.79
CA ARG A 195 -1.36 -16.70 -8.88
C ARG A 195 -2.53 -15.78 -8.63
N VAL A 196 -2.48 -15.06 -7.51
CA VAL A 196 -3.50 -14.07 -7.20
C VAL A 196 -3.40 -12.91 -8.18
N ASP A 197 -4.44 -12.71 -8.98
CA ASP A 197 -4.61 -11.51 -9.79
C ASP A 197 -5.22 -10.39 -8.94
N LEU A 198 -4.41 -9.40 -8.59
CA LEU A 198 -4.83 -8.28 -7.75
C LEU A 198 -5.77 -7.31 -8.47
N THR A 199 -5.72 -7.21 -9.80
CA THR A 199 -6.66 -6.39 -10.57
C THR A 199 -8.06 -6.98 -10.46
N THR A 200 -8.18 -8.29 -10.69
CA THR A 200 -9.44 -9.03 -10.48
C THR A 200 -9.88 -8.97 -9.01
N GLY A 201 -8.94 -9.11 -8.08
CA GLY A 201 -9.22 -9.01 -6.65
C GLY A 201 -9.82 -7.67 -6.22
N LEU A 202 -9.22 -6.55 -6.63
CA LEU A 202 -9.77 -5.23 -6.32
C LEU A 202 -11.11 -4.98 -6.99
N ALA A 203 -11.30 -5.44 -8.23
CA ALA A 203 -12.59 -5.35 -8.92
C ALA A 203 -13.70 -6.07 -8.14
N GLU A 204 -13.40 -7.24 -7.56
CA GLU A 204 -14.34 -8.01 -6.73
C GLU A 204 -14.63 -7.33 -5.39
N LEU A 205 -13.64 -6.69 -4.76
CA LEU A 205 -13.88 -5.85 -3.58
C LEU A 205 -14.83 -4.70 -3.91
N HIS A 206 -14.59 -4.01 -5.02
CA HIS A 206 -15.45 -2.91 -5.47
C HIS A 206 -16.88 -3.36 -5.76
N ARG A 207 -17.06 -4.55 -6.37
CA ARG A 207 -18.38 -5.15 -6.63
C ARG A 207 -19.15 -5.44 -5.33
N ARG A 208 -18.44 -5.72 -4.23
CA ARG A 208 -19.00 -5.91 -2.88
C ARG A 208 -19.24 -4.59 -2.14
N GLY A 209 -19.01 -3.44 -2.77
CA GLY A 209 -19.15 -2.13 -2.15
C GLY A 209 -17.95 -1.69 -1.30
N LEU A 210 -16.87 -2.48 -1.26
CA LEU A 210 -15.64 -2.15 -0.53
C LEU A 210 -14.76 -1.27 -1.42
N ARG A 211 -15.07 0.03 -1.49
CA ARG A 211 -14.50 0.94 -2.49
C ARG A 211 -13.28 1.72 -2.00
N GLN A 212 -13.17 1.98 -0.70
CA GLN A 212 -11.98 2.60 -0.10
C GLN A 212 -11.09 1.49 0.47
N VAL A 213 -10.03 1.11 -0.25
CA VAL A 213 -9.12 0.04 0.19
C VAL A 213 -7.86 0.66 0.77
N LEU A 214 -7.52 0.29 2.00
CA LEU A 214 -6.24 0.61 2.62
C LEU A 214 -5.35 -0.64 2.55
N CYS A 215 -4.16 -0.52 1.98
CA CYS A 215 -3.17 -1.59 1.96
C CYS A 215 -2.04 -1.28 2.95
N GLU A 216 -1.88 -2.17 3.93
CA GLU A 216 -0.78 -2.19 4.91
C GLU A 216 0.09 -3.45 4.73
N GLY A 217 -0.10 -4.19 3.64
CA GLY A 217 0.72 -5.37 3.36
C GLY A 217 2.17 -5.02 3.02
N GLY A 218 3.08 -5.95 3.30
CA GLY A 218 4.51 -5.73 3.19
C GLY A 218 5.02 -5.48 1.77
N PRO A 219 6.35 -5.28 1.61
CA PRO A 219 6.93 -4.74 0.38
C PRO A 219 6.60 -5.51 -0.91
N LEU A 220 6.43 -6.83 -0.83
CA LEU A 220 6.06 -7.66 -1.98
C LEU A 220 4.64 -7.35 -2.49
N LEU A 221 3.68 -7.14 -1.57
CA LEU A 221 2.31 -6.81 -1.97
C LEU A 221 2.26 -5.40 -2.57
N PHE A 222 2.91 -4.43 -1.92
CA PHE A 222 2.99 -3.07 -2.44
C PHE A 222 3.68 -3.03 -3.82
N GLY A 223 4.80 -3.72 -4.01
CA GLY A 223 5.45 -3.78 -5.32
C GLY A 223 4.60 -4.48 -6.40
N THR A 224 3.85 -5.52 -6.04
CA THR A 224 2.93 -6.19 -6.99
C THR A 224 1.76 -5.27 -7.39
N LEU A 225 1.17 -4.55 -6.45
CA LEU A 225 0.14 -3.54 -6.72
C LEU A 225 0.67 -2.40 -7.60
N THR A 226 1.91 -1.97 -7.36
CA THR A 226 2.58 -0.93 -8.15
C THR A 226 2.84 -1.41 -9.58
N ALA A 227 3.36 -2.62 -9.76
CA ALA A 227 3.61 -3.22 -11.07
C ALA A 227 2.33 -3.40 -11.89
N ALA A 228 1.21 -3.68 -11.22
CA ALA A 228 -0.12 -3.80 -11.83
C ALA A 228 -0.83 -2.45 -12.06
N ASP A 229 -0.18 -1.33 -11.73
CA ASP A 229 -0.74 0.02 -11.86
C ASP A 229 -2.01 0.27 -11.02
N LEU A 230 -2.12 -0.34 -9.85
CA LEU A 230 -3.33 -0.29 -9.01
C LEU A 230 -3.26 0.72 -7.87
N VAL A 231 -2.09 1.29 -7.58
CA VAL A 231 -1.91 2.22 -6.45
C VAL A 231 -2.37 3.62 -6.86
N ASP A 232 -3.37 4.16 -6.15
CA ASP A 232 -3.88 5.51 -6.34
C ASP A 232 -3.16 6.53 -5.45
N GLU A 233 -2.80 6.11 -4.24
CA GLU A 233 -2.26 6.99 -3.21
C GLU A 233 -1.27 6.25 -2.30
N VAL A 234 -0.25 6.98 -1.85
CA VAL A 234 0.75 6.52 -0.90
C VAL A 234 0.81 7.51 0.27
N CYS A 235 0.42 7.04 1.44
CA CYS A 235 0.75 7.66 2.72
C CYS A 235 2.07 7.07 3.20
N LEU A 236 3.13 7.89 3.21
CA LEU A 236 4.46 7.48 3.62
C LEU A 236 4.88 8.29 4.85
N THR A 237 5.07 7.58 5.95
CA THR A 237 5.74 8.10 7.14
C THR A 237 7.25 7.95 6.95
N VAL A 238 8.00 9.03 7.09
CA VAL A 238 9.46 9.02 7.11
C VAL A 238 9.93 9.30 8.52
N ALA A 239 10.43 8.27 9.19
CA ALA A 239 11.01 8.34 10.52
C ALA A 239 12.40 8.99 10.44
N PRO A 240 12.78 9.87 11.39
CA PRO A 240 14.05 10.59 11.39
C PRO A 240 15.22 9.71 11.89
N ILE A 241 15.35 8.51 11.32
CA ILE A 241 16.29 7.46 11.71
C ILE A 241 17.10 7.06 10.48
N LEU A 242 18.39 6.73 10.67
CA LEU A 242 19.19 5.98 9.70
C LEU A 242 19.30 4.56 10.21
N ALA A 243 18.69 3.61 9.51
CA ALA A 243 18.63 2.21 9.94
C ALA A 243 19.90 1.42 9.54
N GLY A 244 20.66 1.93 8.57
CA GLY A 244 21.83 1.26 8.05
C GLY A 244 21.48 0.15 7.05
N PRO A 245 22.48 -0.62 6.60
CA PRO A 245 22.29 -1.64 5.57
C PRO A 245 21.50 -2.84 6.07
N GLY A 246 20.92 -3.60 5.14
CA GLY A 246 20.34 -4.92 5.39
C GLY A 246 18.81 -4.97 5.33
N ALA A 247 18.13 -3.89 5.72
CA ALA A 247 16.69 -3.79 5.56
C ALA A 247 16.29 -3.63 4.09
N GLY A 248 15.13 -4.18 3.73
CA GLY A 248 14.53 -3.96 2.41
C GLY A 248 13.98 -2.54 2.23
N ARG A 249 13.47 -2.25 1.02
CA ARG A 249 12.73 -1.01 0.71
C ARG A 249 11.23 -1.21 0.87
N ILE A 250 10.48 -0.10 0.88
CA ILE A 250 9.00 -0.09 0.95
C ILE A 250 8.33 -0.94 -0.15
N THR A 251 9.00 -1.15 -1.29
CA THR A 251 8.53 -2.01 -2.38
C THR A 251 9.54 -3.10 -2.72
N ALA A 252 9.05 -4.31 -3.01
CA ALA A 252 9.81 -5.45 -3.52
C ALA A 252 8.97 -6.25 -4.53
N GLY A 253 9.60 -7.18 -5.26
CA GLY A 253 8.89 -8.06 -6.20
C GLY A 253 9.11 -7.69 -7.67
N PRO A 254 8.13 -7.96 -8.57
CA PRO A 254 8.32 -7.83 -10.01
C PRO A 254 8.63 -6.38 -10.40
N ALA A 255 9.55 -6.21 -11.35
CA ALA A 255 9.86 -4.90 -11.90
C ALA A 255 8.68 -4.37 -12.72
N GLY A 256 8.43 -3.08 -12.61
CA GLY A 256 7.45 -2.34 -13.41
C GLY A 256 8.00 -0.98 -13.83
N PRO A 257 7.37 -0.32 -14.81
CA PRO A 257 7.71 1.05 -15.18
C PRO A 257 7.56 2.01 -13.99
N PRO A 258 8.43 3.02 -13.83
CA PRO A 258 8.24 4.08 -12.85
C PRO A 258 6.90 4.81 -13.02
N ARG A 259 6.34 5.27 -11.90
CA ARG A 259 5.09 6.04 -11.85
C ARG A 259 5.35 7.39 -11.20
N GLY A 260 4.82 8.45 -11.80
CA GLY A 260 4.82 9.78 -11.20
C GLY A 260 3.66 9.91 -10.22
N LEU A 261 3.92 10.49 -9.05
CA LEU A 261 2.90 10.90 -8.09
C LEU A 261 3.08 12.38 -7.75
N SER A 262 1.99 13.02 -7.36
CA SER A 262 1.98 14.42 -6.91
C SER A 262 1.84 14.49 -5.40
N LEU A 263 2.67 15.31 -4.76
CA LEU A 263 2.56 15.60 -3.33
C LEU A 263 1.21 16.29 -3.08
N ARG A 264 0.40 15.72 -2.19
CA ARG A 264 -0.90 16.28 -1.79
C ARG A 264 -0.80 17.01 -0.46
N HIS A 265 -0.01 16.48 0.48
CA HIS A 265 0.41 17.21 1.67
C HIS A 265 1.70 16.63 2.26
N ALA A 266 2.38 17.45 3.04
CA ALA A 266 3.48 17.06 3.92
C ALA A 266 3.19 17.65 5.30
N LEU A 267 3.12 16.80 6.33
CA LEU A 267 2.97 17.21 7.71
C LEU A 267 4.24 16.84 8.47
N ALA A 268 4.62 17.68 9.44
CA ALA A 268 5.77 17.43 10.30
C ALA A 268 5.31 17.32 11.75
N THR A 269 6.02 16.51 12.52
CA THR A 269 5.81 16.33 13.96
C THR A 269 7.01 16.90 14.72
N PRO A 270 6.87 17.22 16.02
CA PRO A 270 7.97 17.78 16.81
C PRO A 270 9.21 16.89 16.89
N ASP A 271 9.06 15.57 16.74
CA ASP A 271 10.18 14.61 16.74
C ASP A 271 10.93 14.54 15.39
N GLY A 272 10.49 15.29 14.37
CA GLY A 272 11.10 15.30 13.04
C GLY A 272 10.52 14.25 12.07
N THR A 273 9.51 13.48 12.47
CA THR A 273 8.80 12.57 11.56
C THR A 273 8.05 13.36 10.50
N LEU A 274 8.12 12.90 9.25
CA LEU A 274 7.34 13.45 8.14
C LEU A 274 6.20 12.49 7.79
N LEU A 275 4.98 13.02 7.72
CA LEU A 275 3.78 12.30 7.28
C LEU A 275 3.43 12.83 5.89
N LEU A 276 3.86 12.10 4.86
CA LEU A 276 3.72 12.50 3.46
C LEU A 276 2.53 11.80 2.83
N ARG A 277 1.79 12.52 1.99
CA ARG A 277 0.72 11.96 1.17
C ARG A 277 0.97 12.30 -0.29
N TYR A 278 1.15 11.28 -1.11
CA TYR A 278 1.31 11.38 -2.56
C TYR A 278 0.16 10.66 -3.24
N ALA A 279 -0.40 11.21 -4.31
CA ALA A 279 -1.42 10.53 -5.10
C ALA A 279 -1.14 10.67 -6.59
N ARG A 280 -1.79 9.83 -7.41
CA ARG A 280 -1.78 10.00 -8.86
C ARG A 280 -2.13 11.44 -9.24
N PRO A 281 -1.50 12.02 -10.28
CA PRO A 281 -1.76 13.38 -10.75
C PRO A 281 -3.25 13.68 -10.95
#